data_AF-A0A7R6ZXG8-F1
#
_entry.id   AF-A0A7R6ZXG8-F1
#
_cell.length_a   1.000
_cell.length_b   1.000
_cell.length_c   1.000
_cell.angle_alpha   90.00
_cell.angle_beta   90.00
_cell.angle_gamma   90.00
#
_symmetry.space_group_name_H-M   'P 1'
#
loop_
_entity.id
_entity.type
_entity.pdbx_description
1 polymer ?
#
loop_
_entity_poly.entity_id
_entity_poly.type
_entity_poly.pdbx_seq_one_letter_code
_entity_poly.pdbx_strand_id
1 'polypeptide(L)'
;MVDMIELFGNELIIEPVSKKRAVKDMVVDKADFWKKYETVKPWLEAEIDEHPSMENIIPPEEAEKLEEADYCIQCGCCYYACPVVEVNEDYLGPAAFEKAYRFTADVRDHAKKERLEIVDILGQGVWDCVKCYECAEACPKEIDPIGKITKLHNQIFEEGVAKSNVATRHAVGFKRSIKKHGILDEGDLVLYSEGFGVVKHMHEAFEMFKKGKIVLPWNMPKSKNLDEIQKLIKSSSTVKF
;
A
#
# COMPACT_ATOMS: atom_id res chain seq x y z
N MET A 1 -33.36 -10.44 -7.28
CA MET A 1 -32.86 -10.10 -5.93
C MET A 1 -32.77 -11.43 -5.22
N VAL A 2 -31.57 -11.95 -5.01
CA VAL A 2 -31.40 -13.27 -4.37
C VAL A 2 -31.74 -13.09 -2.89
N ASP A 3 -32.57 -13.97 -2.35
CA ASP A 3 -32.95 -13.91 -0.93
C ASP A 3 -31.71 -14.23 -0.08
N MET A 4 -31.30 -13.28 0.78
CA MET A 4 -30.15 -13.45 1.67
C MET A 4 -30.35 -14.66 2.59
N ILE A 5 -31.59 -14.99 2.93
CA ILE A 5 -31.93 -16.17 3.73
C ILE A 5 -31.65 -17.47 2.97
N GLU A 6 -31.89 -17.50 1.66
CA GLU A 6 -31.56 -18.68 0.84
C GLU A 6 -30.04 -18.89 0.73
N LEU A 7 -29.26 -17.80 0.71
CA LEU A 7 -27.80 -17.86 0.60
C LEU A 7 -27.08 -18.18 1.92
N PHE A 8 -27.54 -17.58 3.02
CA PHE A 8 -26.81 -17.58 4.30
C PHE A 8 -27.56 -18.27 5.44
N GLY A 9 -28.81 -18.68 5.23
CA GLY A 9 -29.65 -19.30 6.24
C GLY A 9 -30.32 -18.32 7.20
N ASN A 10 -30.99 -18.86 8.22
CA ASN A 10 -31.74 -18.10 9.24
C ASN A 10 -30.97 -17.91 10.56
N GLU A 11 -29.71 -18.34 10.61
CA GLU A 11 -28.87 -18.28 11.81
C GLU A 11 -27.80 -17.21 11.64
N LEU A 12 -27.67 -16.33 12.64
CA LEU A 12 -26.64 -15.29 12.67
C LEU A 12 -25.57 -15.68 13.68
N ILE A 13 -24.33 -15.82 13.20
CA ILE A 13 -23.16 -16.10 14.03
C ILE A 13 -22.42 -14.79 14.27
N ILE A 14 -22.20 -14.44 15.55
CA ILE A 14 -21.48 -13.23 15.96
C ILE A 14 -20.20 -13.65 16.68
N GLU A 15 -19.06 -13.15 16.18
CA GLU A 15 -17.73 -13.52 16.68
C GLU A 15 -16.87 -12.27 16.90
N PRO A 16 -15.89 -12.30 17.82
CA PRO A 16 -14.94 -11.21 17.97
C PRO A 16 -14.23 -10.94 16.65
N VAL A 17 -13.91 -9.67 16.39
CA VAL A 17 -13.24 -9.21 15.16
C VAL A 17 -11.91 -9.93 14.89
N SER A 18 -11.26 -10.47 15.93
CA SER A 18 -10.12 -11.36 15.81
C SER A 18 -10.20 -12.45 16.87
N LYS A 19 -10.42 -13.70 16.46
CA LYS A 19 -10.40 -14.87 17.35
C LYS A 19 -9.03 -15.08 17.98
N LYS A 20 -7.95 -14.87 17.21
CA LYS A 20 -6.55 -15.01 17.67
C LYS A 20 -6.25 -14.07 18.86
N ARG A 21 -6.88 -12.89 18.88
CA ARG A 21 -6.65 -11.84 19.89
C ARG A 21 -7.80 -11.69 20.89
N ALA A 22 -8.77 -12.61 20.90
CA ALA A 22 -9.88 -12.56 21.83
C ALA A 22 -9.38 -12.84 23.26
N VAL A 23 -9.63 -11.90 24.18
CA VAL A 23 -9.32 -12.06 25.61
C VAL A 23 -10.48 -12.76 26.31
N LYS A 24 -11.70 -12.26 26.07
CA LYS A 24 -12.94 -12.80 26.62
C LYS A 24 -14.12 -12.32 25.80
N ASP A 25 -14.99 -13.24 25.39
CA ASP A 25 -16.19 -12.96 24.60
C ASP A 25 -15.86 -12.11 23.35
N MET A 26 -16.43 -10.91 23.23
CA MET A 26 -16.20 -9.99 22.11
C MET A 26 -15.05 -9.00 22.34
N VAL A 27 -14.36 -9.08 23.49
CA VAL A 27 -13.25 -8.20 23.85
C VAL A 27 -11.96 -8.76 23.27
N VAL A 28 -11.32 -7.97 22.40
CA VAL A 28 -10.02 -8.30 21.79
C VAL A 28 -8.91 -7.45 22.38
N ASP A 29 -7.72 -8.02 22.50
CA ASP A 29 -6.50 -7.28 22.78
C ASP A 29 -6.09 -6.49 21.53
N LYS A 30 -5.86 -5.18 21.71
CA LYS A 30 -5.45 -4.24 20.65
C LYS A 30 -4.01 -3.74 20.84
N ALA A 31 -3.21 -4.37 21.70
CA ALA A 31 -1.85 -3.90 21.98
C ALA A 31 -0.96 -3.85 20.70
N ASP A 32 -1.07 -4.84 19.81
CA ASP A 32 -0.32 -4.86 18.55
C ASP A 32 -0.78 -3.74 17.60
N PHE A 33 -2.09 -3.51 17.51
CA PHE A 33 -2.69 -2.41 16.77
C PHE A 33 -2.15 -1.06 17.24
N TRP A 34 -2.18 -0.78 18.55
CA TRP A 34 -1.74 0.50 19.09
C TRP A 34 -0.24 0.71 18.95
N LYS A 35 0.57 -0.34 19.18
CA LYS A 35 2.02 -0.27 18.98
C LYS A 35 2.37 0.13 17.54
N LYS A 36 1.72 -0.45 16.53
CA LYS A 36 1.95 -0.11 15.12
C LYS A 36 1.41 1.27 14.76
N TYR A 37 0.29 1.67 15.35
CA TYR A 37 -0.28 3.00 15.20
C TYR A 37 0.66 4.10 15.74
N GLU A 38 1.31 3.86 16.88
CA GLU A 38 2.28 4.79 17.46
C GLU A 38 3.55 4.93 16.61
N THR A 39 3.98 3.85 15.95
CA THR A 39 5.18 3.86 15.09
C THR A 39 5.11 4.92 13.99
N VAL A 40 3.93 5.25 13.47
CA VAL A 40 3.78 6.24 12.39
C VAL A 40 3.69 7.69 12.90
N LYS A 41 3.98 7.94 14.18
CA LYS A 41 3.93 9.26 14.83
C LYS A 41 2.61 10.01 14.54
N PRO A 42 1.48 9.54 15.11
CA PRO A 42 0.13 9.97 14.75
C PRO A 42 -0.28 11.33 15.37
N TRP A 43 0.61 12.30 15.39
CA TRP A 43 0.39 13.68 15.85
C TRP A 43 0.92 14.67 14.82
N LEU A 44 0.50 15.93 14.90
CA LEU A 44 1.03 17.00 14.07
C LEU A 44 2.44 17.38 14.55
N GLU A 45 3.42 17.38 13.66
CA GLU A 45 4.76 17.93 13.93
C GLU A 45 4.93 19.22 13.15
N ALA A 46 4.95 20.36 13.85
CA ALA A 46 5.11 21.67 13.26
C ALA A 46 5.86 22.60 14.23
N GLU A 47 6.47 23.66 13.71
CA GLU A 47 7.01 24.73 14.54
C GLU A 47 5.86 25.65 14.95
N ILE A 48 5.32 25.42 16.15
CA ILE A 48 4.17 26.17 16.68
C ILE A 48 4.64 27.05 17.83
N ASP A 49 4.20 28.31 17.83
CA ASP A 49 4.29 29.18 19.00
C ASP A 49 3.49 28.58 20.17
N GLU A 50 4.04 28.56 21.38
CA GLU A 50 3.34 28.08 22.58
C GLU A 50 2.07 28.89 22.87
N HIS A 51 2.03 30.16 22.44
CA HIS A 51 0.92 31.09 22.63
C HIS A 51 0.55 31.78 21.31
N PRO A 52 -0.01 31.04 20.33
CA PRO A 52 -0.34 31.61 19.03
C PRO A 52 -1.48 32.62 19.17
N SER A 53 -1.33 33.78 18.53
CA SER A 53 -2.36 34.83 18.52
C SER A 53 -3.52 34.54 17.56
N MET A 54 -3.36 33.54 16.68
CA MET A 54 -4.31 33.14 15.65
C MET A 54 -4.13 31.68 15.25
N GLU A 55 -5.12 31.10 14.57
CA GLU A 55 -5.10 29.73 14.06
C GLU A 55 -4.24 29.56 12.79
N ASN A 56 -3.93 28.31 12.44
CA ASN A 56 -3.33 27.96 11.16
C ASN A 56 -4.37 28.09 10.04
N ILE A 57 -4.13 29.00 9.10
CA ILE A 57 -5.01 29.19 7.94
C ILE A 57 -4.67 28.14 6.87
N ILE A 58 -5.65 27.33 6.49
CA ILE A 58 -5.51 26.28 5.46
C ILE A 58 -6.52 26.56 4.34
N PRO A 59 -6.07 26.65 3.07
CA PRO A 59 -6.99 26.72 1.94
C PRO A 59 -7.87 25.45 1.82
N PRO A 60 -9.15 25.56 1.41
CA PRO A 60 -10.02 24.40 1.25
C PRO A 60 -9.42 23.29 0.39
N GLU A 61 -8.74 23.64 -0.70
CA GLU A 61 -8.09 22.69 -1.61
C GLU A 61 -6.95 21.88 -0.97
N GLU A 62 -6.31 22.42 0.07
CA GLU A 62 -5.29 21.71 0.85
C GLU A 62 -5.94 20.81 1.90
N ALA A 63 -7.02 21.27 2.54
CA ALA A 63 -7.79 20.45 3.47
C ALA A 63 -8.44 19.25 2.78
N GLU A 64 -8.91 19.41 1.54
CA GLU A 64 -9.50 18.33 0.74
C GLU A 64 -8.52 17.18 0.46
N LYS A 65 -7.20 17.41 0.49
CA LYS A 65 -6.18 16.35 0.30
C LYS A 65 -6.16 15.30 1.41
N LEU A 66 -6.67 15.65 2.60
CA LEU A 66 -6.85 14.70 3.70
C LEU A 66 -7.87 13.60 3.33
N GLU A 67 -8.82 13.93 2.44
CA GLU A 67 -9.90 13.04 2.00
C GLU A 67 -10.61 12.39 3.21
N GLU A 68 -11.04 11.14 3.09
CA GLU A 68 -11.64 10.41 4.20
C GLU A 68 -10.67 9.99 5.33
N ALA A 69 -9.37 10.28 5.24
CA ALA A 69 -8.39 9.73 6.18
C ALA A 69 -8.54 10.26 7.61
N ASP A 70 -9.07 11.48 7.75
CA ASP A 70 -9.35 12.07 9.06
C ASP A 70 -10.60 11.46 9.74
N TYR A 71 -11.43 10.73 9.00
CA TYR A 71 -12.67 10.13 9.53
C TYR A 71 -12.45 8.77 10.20
N CYS A 72 -11.21 8.26 10.20
CA CYS A 72 -10.88 6.96 10.78
C CYS A 72 -11.09 6.93 12.30
N ILE A 73 -12.06 6.14 12.74
CA ILE A 73 -12.44 5.97 14.16
C ILE A 73 -11.56 4.98 14.94
N GLN A 74 -10.47 4.49 14.35
CA GLN A 74 -9.54 3.55 14.98
C GLN A 74 -10.20 2.25 15.51
N CYS A 75 -11.26 1.77 14.86
CA CYS A 75 -11.97 0.57 15.29
C CYS A 75 -11.09 -0.69 15.19
N GLY A 76 -10.25 -0.77 14.16
CA GLY A 76 -9.37 -1.91 13.89
C GLY A 76 -9.93 -2.92 12.88
N CYS A 77 -11.14 -2.73 12.33
CA CYS A 77 -11.74 -3.68 11.38
C CYS A 77 -10.84 -3.94 10.17
N CYS A 78 -10.32 -2.89 9.53
CA CYS A 78 -9.41 -3.03 8.40
C CYS A 78 -8.11 -3.75 8.76
N TYR A 79 -7.60 -3.54 9.99
CA TYR A 79 -6.36 -4.13 10.46
C TYR A 79 -6.51 -5.64 10.69
N TYR A 80 -7.59 -6.07 11.36
CA TYR A 80 -7.86 -7.49 11.63
C TYR A 80 -8.42 -8.26 10.43
N ALA A 81 -9.01 -7.57 9.46
CA ALA A 81 -9.42 -8.19 8.20
C ALA A 81 -8.23 -8.40 7.24
N CYS A 82 -7.11 -7.72 7.45
CA CYS A 82 -5.95 -7.79 6.55
C CYS A 82 -5.22 -9.14 6.69
N PRO A 83 -5.13 -9.96 5.61
CA PRO A 83 -4.44 -11.25 5.68
C PRO A 83 -2.92 -11.09 5.90
N VAL A 84 -2.33 -9.97 5.46
CA VAL A 84 -0.89 -9.70 5.66
C VAL A 84 -0.60 -9.51 7.14
N VAL A 85 -1.46 -8.81 7.87
CA VAL A 85 -1.33 -8.62 9.33
C VAL A 85 -1.41 -9.95 10.07
N GLU A 86 -2.19 -10.91 9.58
CA GLU A 86 -2.31 -12.23 10.20
C GLU A 86 -1.06 -13.11 10.01
N VAL A 87 -0.36 -12.98 8.88
CA VAL A 87 0.83 -13.80 8.56
C VAL A 87 2.17 -13.11 8.85
N ASN A 88 2.20 -11.78 8.88
CA ASN A 88 3.38 -10.97 9.13
C ASN A 88 3.12 -9.99 10.27
N GLU A 89 3.66 -10.31 11.45
CA GLU A 89 3.47 -9.52 12.65
C GLU A 89 4.16 -8.15 12.60
N ASP A 90 5.18 -7.97 11.76
CA ASP A 90 5.91 -6.70 11.62
C ASP A 90 5.23 -5.72 10.66
N TYR A 91 4.28 -6.18 9.83
CA TYR A 91 3.55 -5.32 8.91
C TYR A 91 2.69 -4.29 9.67
N LEU A 92 2.90 -2.99 9.42
CA LEU A 92 2.22 -1.90 10.14
C LEU A 92 0.69 -1.97 10.02
N GLY A 93 0.19 -2.42 8.86
CA GLY A 93 -1.23 -2.63 8.62
C GLY A 93 -1.99 -1.36 8.20
N PRO A 94 -3.19 -1.53 7.63
CA PRO A 94 -3.92 -0.48 6.92
C PRO A 94 -4.28 0.72 7.81
N ALA A 95 -4.63 0.51 9.09
CA ALA A 95 -4.99 1.60 9.98
C ALA A 95 -3.82 2.55 10.29
N ALA A 96 -2.60 2.01 10.45
CA ALA A 96 -1.40 2.81 10.67
C ALA A 96 -1.04 3.59 9.40
N PHE A 97 -1.12 2.96 8.21
CA PHE A 97 -0.91 3.67 6.95
C PHE A 97 -1.95 4.75 6.69
N GLU A 98 -3.22 4.52 7.03
CA GLU A 98 -4.27 5.54 6.94
C GLU A 98 -3.89 6.79 7.74
N LYS A 99 -3.44 6.58 8.98
CA LYS A 99 -3.04 7.69 9.84
C LYS A 99 -1.75 8.36 9.38
N ALA A 100 -0.78 7.59 8.87
CA ALA A 100 0.42 8.14 8.26
C ALA A 100 0.06 9.05 7.08
N TYR A 101 -0.81 8.59 6.16
CA TYR A 101 -1.28 9.39 5.04
C TYR A 101 -1.97 10.67 5.49
N ARG A 102 -2.84 10.59 6.51
CA ARG A 102 -3.53 11.76 7.08
C ARG A 102 -2.55 12.86 7.51
N PHE A 103 -1.34 12.53 7.96
CA PHE A 103 -0.32 13.53 8.31
C PHE A 103 0.58 13.88 7.13
N THR A 104 0.97 12.93 6.26
CA THR A 104 1.79 13.25 5.10
C THR A 104 1.06 14.10 4.05
N ALA A 105 -0.27 14.11 4.08
CA ALA A 105 -1.12 14.96 3.26
C ALA A 105 -1.47 16.32 3.92
N ASP A 106 -1.22 16.50 5.21
CA ASP A 106 -1.54 17.75 5.92
C ASP A 106 -0.42 18.77 5.69
N VAL A 107 -0.75 19.92 5.09
CA VAL A 107 0.23 21.00 4.83
C VAL A 107 0.83 21.62 6.08
N ARG A 108 0.19 21.45 7.24
CA ARG A 108 0.73 21.93 8.51
C ARG A 108 1.87 21.06 9.03
N ASP A 109 1.98 19.82 8.55
CA ASP A 109 2.94 18.86 9.09
C ASP A 109 4.30 18.97 8.40
N HIS A 110 5.36 19.07 9.19
CA HIS A 110 6.75 19.19 8.73
C HIS A 110 7.55 17.89 8.83
N ALA A 111 6.97 16.82 9.39
CA ALA A 111 7.61 15.50 9.53
C ALA A 111 7.16 14.51 8.44
N LYS A 112 6.70 15.01 7.28
CA LYS A 112 6.30 14.18 6.13
C LYS A 112 7.38 13.18 5.73
N LYS A 113 8.61 13.63 5.50
CA LYS A 113 9.72 12.76 5.05
C LYS A 113 10.07 11.69 6.06
N GLU A 114 10.11 12.04 7.34
CA GLU A 114 10.38 11.07 8.40
C GLU A 114 9.31 9.97 8.44
N ARG A 115 8.01 10.33 8.33
CA ARG A 115 6.95 9.32 8.26
C ARG A 115 7.04 8.46 7.00
N LEU A 116 7.44 9.03 5.87
CA LEU A 116 7.67 8.27 4.64
C LEU A 116 8.82 7.27 4.79
N GLU A 117 9.88 7.62 5.53
CA GLU A 117 10.98 6.68 5.82
C GLU A 117 10.52 5.51 6.69
N ILE A 118 9.61 5.76 7.65
CA ILE A 118 9.01 4.70 8.48
C ILE A 118 8.18 3.74 7.63
N VAL A 119 7.39 4.26 6.68
CA VAL A 119 6.52 3.42 5.84
C VAL A 119 7.22 2.84 4.59
N ASP A 120 8.47 3.21 4.31
CA ASP A 120 9.30 2.65 3.21
C ASP A 120 10.06 1.36 3.62
N ILE A 121 9.98 0.94 4.88
CA ILE A 121 10.72 -0.22 5.39
C ILE A 121 10.21 -1.52 4.73
N LEU A 122 11.10 -2.31 4.13
CA LEU A 122 10.76 -3.64 3.59
C LEU A 122 10.34 -4.61 4.70
N GLY A 123 9.31 -5.41 4.48
CA GLY A 123 8.77 -6.35 5.45
C GLY A 123 7.79 -5.71 6.45
N GLN A 124 7.71 -4.38 6.51
CA GLN A 124 6.91 -3.66 7.52
C GLN A 124 6.00 -2.59 6.91
N GLY A 125 6.50 -1.91 5.89
CA GLY A 125 5.94 -0.72 5.26
C GLY A 125 4.98 -1.02 4.10
N VAL A 126 4.79 -0.03 3.23
CA VAL A 126 3.77 -0.09 2.16
C VAL A 126 3.99 -1.21 1.15
N TRP A 127 5.22 -1.71 1.05
CA TRP A 127 5.66 -2.69 0.05
C TRP A 127 5.03 -4.08 0.22
N ASP A 128 4.67 -4.47 1.44
CA ASP A 128 4.08 -5.79 1.72
C ASP A 128 2.55 -5.81 1.58
N CYS A 129 1.96 -4.68 1.19
CA CYS A 129 0.55 -4.64 0.83
C CYS A 129 0.29 -5.48 -0.43
N VAL A 130 -0.38 -6.62 -0.28
CA VAL A 130 -0.74 -7.51 -1.40
C VAL A 130 -1.93 -7.03 -2.23
N LYS A 131 -2.47 -5.84 -1.95
CA LYS A 131 -3.58 -5.20 -2.67
C LYS A 131 -4.83 -6.08 -2.79
N CYS A 132 -5.21 -6.74 -1.70
CA CYS A 132 -6.40 -7.62 -1.64
C CYS A 132 -7.74 -6.90 -1.37
N TYR A 133 -7.73 -5.58 -1.16
CA TYR A 133 -8.92 -4.72 -0.92
C TYR A 133 -9.75 -4.99 0.34
N GLU A 134 -9.49 -6.07 1.07
CA GLU A 134 -10.24 -6.44 2.28
C GLU A 134 -10.34 -5.32 3.34
N CYS A 135 -9.30 -4.49 3.45
CA CYS A 135 -9.30 -3.35 4.38
C CYS A 135 -10.36 -2.28 4.06
N ALA A 136 -10.69 -2.09 2.79
CA ALA A 136 -11.70 -1.12 2.37
C ALA A 136 -13.10 -1.71 2.55
N GLU A 137 -13.32 -2.96 2.14
CA GLU A 137 -14.58 -3.69 2.32
C GLU A 137 -14.97 -3.82 3.80
N ALA A 138 -14.00 -4.08 4.69
CA ALA A 138 -14.25 -4.21 6.12
C ALA A 138 -14.49 -2.87 6.85
N CYS A 139 -14.33 -1.72 6.18
CA CYS A 139 -14.37 -0.42 6.84
C CYS A 139 -15.83 0.05 7.07
N PRO A 140 -16.30 0.20 8.32
CA PRO A 140 -17.66 0.67 8.61
C PRO A 140 -17.88 2.16 8.31
N LYS A 141 -16.81 2.89 7.99
CA LYS A 141 -16.82 4.30 7.65
C LYS A 141 -16.61 4.55 6.15
N GLU A 142 -16.56 3.49 5.35
CA GLU A 142 -16.36 3.56 3.89
C GLU A 142 -15.09 4.34 3.51
N ILE A 143 -14.06 4.21 4.34
CA ILE A 143 -12.73 4.78 4.07
C ILE A 143 -12.01 3.84 3.09
N ASP A 144 -11.16 4.37 2.20
CA ASP A 144 -10.29 3.59 1.32
C ASP A 144 -8.81 3.52 1.81
N PRO A 145 -8.47 2.63 2.78
CA PRO A 145 -7.09 2.41 3.20
C PRO A 145 -6.14 1.97 2.11
N ILE A 146 -6.59 1.16 1.16
CA ILE A 146 -5.71 0.67 0.09
C ILE A 146 -5.35 1.81 -0.87
N GLY A 147 -6.27 2.75 -1.11
CA GLY A 147 -6.01 4.02 -1.76
C GLY A 147 -4.92 4.81 -1.05
N LYS A 148 -5.03 5.01 0.27
CA LYS A 148 -4.04 5.77 1.04
C LYS A 148 -2.67 5.10 1.10
N ILE A 149 -2.61 3.77 1.23
CA ILE A 149 -1.35 3.01 1.10
C ILE A 149 -0.72 3.23 -0.28
N THR A 150 -1.53 3.26 -1.35
CA THR A 150 -1.05 3.52 -2.72
C THR A 150 -0.52 4.95 -2.87
N LYS A 151 -1.16 5.92 -2.23
CA LYS A 151 -0.68 7.31 -2.22
C LYS A 151 0.62 7.48 -1.44
N LEU A 152 0.75 6.85 -0.28
CA LEU A 152 2.02 6.80 0.46
C LEU A 152 3.13 6.20 -0.40
N HIS A 153 2.85 5.09 -1.08
CA HIS A 153 3.78 4.48 -2.01
C HIS A 153 4.25 5.44 -3.11
N ASN A 154 3.36 6.26 -3.68
CA ASN A 154 3.74 7.31 -4.63
C ASN A 154 4.53 8.44 -3.98
N GLN A 155 4.10 8.92 -2.80
CA GLN A 155 4.76 9.99 -2.06
C GLN A 155 6.21 9.65 -1.70
N ILE A 156 6.51 8.37 -1.39
CA ILE A 156 7.88 7.90 -1.14
C ILE A 156 8.79 8.21 -2.33
N PHE A 157 8.31 8.07 -3.57
CA PHE A 157 9.09 8.45 -4.73
C PHE A 157 9.07 9.96 -5.01
N GLU A 158 7.93 10.63 -4.86
CA GLU A 158 7.79 12.07 -5.10
C GLU A 158 8.72 12.90 -4.19
N GLU A 159 8.88 12.47 -2.94
CA GLU A 159 9.74 13.12 -1.94
C GLU A 159 11.21 12.66 -2.00
N GLY A 160 11.54 11.72 -2.89
CA GLY A 160 12.90 11.17 -3.03
C GLY A 160 13.35 10.31 -1.86
N VAL A 161 12.41 9.76 -1.08
CA VAL A 161 12.69 8.88 0.07
C VAL A 161 13.01 7.45 -0.39
N ALA A 162 12.45 7.03 -1.53
CA ALA A 162 12.59 5.69 -2.09
C ALA A 162 14.06 5.23 -2.18
N LYS A 163 14.45 4.23 -1.39
CA LYS A 163 15.78 3.60 -1.49
C LYS A 163 15.79 2.50 -2.55
N SER A 164 16.88 2.38 -3.31
CA SER A 164 17.01 1.29 -4.31
C SER A 164 17.05 -0.07 -3.61
N ASN A 165 15.95 -0.81 -3.71
CA ASN A 165 15.75 -2.12 -3.13
C ASN A 165 14.93 -2.98 -4.11
N VAL A 166 14.65 -4.24 -3.75
CA VAL A 166 13.94 -5.16 -4.67
C VAL A 166 12.54 -4.62 -5.00
N ALA A 167 11.82 -4.07 -4.04
CA ALA A 167 10.45 -3.58 -4.22
C ALA A 167 10.41 -2.29 -5.07
N THR A 168 11.27 -1.31 -4.78
CA THR A 168 11.36 -0.08 -5.58
C THR A 168 11.81 -0.37 -7.01
N ARG A 169 12.82 -1.23 -7.19
CA ARG A 169 13.25 -1.68 -8.52
C ARG A 169 12.17 -2.48 -9.23
N HIS A 170 11.39 -3.30 -8.53
CA HIS A 170 10.27 -4.02 -9.13
C HIS A 170 9.21 -3.05 -9.66
N ALA A 171 8.81 -2.05 -8.88
CA ALA A 171 7.85 -1.02 -9.32
C ALA A 171 8.36 -0.24 -10.55
N VAL A 172 9.62 0.19 -10.52
CA VAL A 172 10.25 0.91 -11.65
C VAL A 172 10.42 0.01 -12.87
N GLY A 173 10.84 -1.23 -12.65
CA GLY A 173 11.04 -2.26 -13.67
C GLY A 173 9.74 -2.61 -14.38
N PHE A 174 8.65 -2.73 -13.63
CA PHE A 174 7.31 -2.96 -14.18
C PHE A 174 6.94 -1.84 -15.16
N LYS A 175 7.01 -0.57 -14.72
CA LYS A 175 6.74 0.59 -15.57
C LYS A 175 7.66 0.62 -16.81
N ARG A 176 8.95 0.31 -16.62
CA ARG A 176 9.95 0.23 -17.71
C ARG A 176 9.56 -0.83 -18.74
N SER A 177 9.15 -2.02 -18.30
CA SER A 177 8.71 -3.10 -19.18
C SER A 177 7.46 -2.71 -19.97
N ILE A 178 6.41 -2.23 -19.29
CA ILE A 178 5.18 -1.80 -19.97
C ILE A 178 5.48 -0.67 -20.97
N LYS A 179 6.35 0.29 -20.64
CA LYS A 179 6.74 1.35 -21.58
C LYS A 179 7.48 0.82 -22.81
N LYS A 180 8.32 -0.21 -22.64
CA LYS A 180 9.16 -0.78 -23.71
C LYS A 180 8.37 -1.70 -24.65
N HIS A 181 7.54 -2.57 -24.09
CA HIS A 181 6.86 -3.63 -24.86
C HIS A 181 5.34 -3.46 -24.92
N GLY A 182 4.73 -2.65 -24.05
CA GLY A 182 3.27 -2.55 -23.91
C GLY A 182 2.64 -3.79 -23.25
N ILE A 183 3.47 -4.74 -22.83
CA ILE A 183 3.15 -5.93 -22.08
C ILE A 183 4.24 -6.14 -21.01
N LEU A 184 3.94 -6.96 -20.01
CA LEU A 184 4.92 -7.33 -19.01
C LEU A 184 5.90 -8.36 -19.57
N ASP A 185 7.19 -8.11 -19.37
CA ASP A 185 8.27 -9.06 -19.57
C ASP A 185 8.68 -9.56 -18.18
N GLU A 186 8.13 -10.69 -17.75
CA GLU A 186 8.37 -11.23 -16.42
C GLU A 186 9.84 -11.58 -16.21
N GLY A 187 10.53 -12.04 -17.26
CA GLY A 187 11.95 -12.38 -17.21
C GLY A 187 12.83 -11.14 -16.97
N ASP A 188 12.61 -10.08 -17.74
CA ASP A 188 13.29 -8.79 -17.55
C ASP A 188 12.95 -8.15 -16.20
N LEU A 189 11.71 -8.32 -15.72
CA LEU A 189 11.29 -7.78 -14.43
C LEU A 189 12.02 -8.44 -13.26
N VAL A 190 12.10 -9.77 -13.23
CA VAL A 190 12.85 -10.51 -12.19
C VAL A 190 14.32 -10.12 -12.25
N LEU A 191 14.91 -10.07 -13.44
CA LEU A 191 16.31 -9.66 -13.61
C LEU A 191 16.56 -8.22 -13.12
N TYR A 192 15.66 -7.29 -13.44
CA TYR A 192 15.79 -5.88 -13.07
C TYR A 192 15.59 -5.64 -11.57
N SER A 193 14.65 -6.35 -10.95
CA SER A 193 14.31 -6.20 -9.53
C SER A 193 15.33 -6.88 -8.61
N GLU A 194 15.70 -8.13 -8.89
CA GLU A 194 16.59 -8.94 -8.04
C GLU A 194 18.07 -8.84 -8.42
N GLY A 195 18.40 -8.43 -9.64
CA GLY A 195 19.77 -8.40 -10.13
C GLY A 195 20.42 -9.79 -10.08
N PHE A 196 21.53 -9.93 -9.37
CA PHE A 196 22.21 -11.23 -9.16
C PHE A 196 21.35 -12.26 -8.39
N GLY A 197 20.31 -11.81 -7.68
CA GLY A 197 19.38 -12.70 -6.99
C GLY A 197 18.63 -13.68 -7.91
N VAL A 198 18.53 -13.35 -9.20
CA VAL A 198 17.86 -14.17 -10.23
C VAL A 198 18.39 -15.61 -10.31
N VAL A 199 19.62 -15.86 -9.84
CA VAL A 199 20.22 -17.20 -9.78
C VAL A 199 19.34 -18.19 -9.01
N LYS A 200 18.58 -17.71 -8.02
CA LYS A 200 17.63 -18.53 -7.24
C LYS A 200 16.51 -19.13 -8.07
N HIS A 201 16.14 -18.48 -9.17
CA HIS A 201 15.03 -18.86 -10.04
C HIS A 201 15.49 -19.64 -11.28
N MET A 202 16.78 -20.01 -11.37
CA MET A 202 17.35 -20.65 -12.56
C MET A 202 16.76 -22.03 -12.83
N HIS A 203 16.38 -22.76 -11.79
CA HIS A 203 15.77 -24.08 -11.93
C HIS A 203 14.38 -23.96 -12.56
N GLU A 204 13.55 -23.08 -11.99
CA GLU A 204 12.21 -22.75 -12.46
C GLU A 204 12.27 -22.18 -13.88
N ALA A 205 13.23 -21.29 -14.15
CA ALA A 205 13.44 -20.71 -15.47
C ALA A 205 13.76 -21.79 -16.51
N PHE A 206 14.62 -22.75 -16.18
CA PHE A 206 14.94 -23.86 -17.08
C PHE A 206 13.71 -24.75 -17.37
N GLU A 207 12.90 -25.04 -16.35
CA GLU A 207 11.68 -25.84 -16.51
C GLU A 207 10.60 -25.09 -17.32
N MET A 208 10.47 -23.79 -17.15
CA MET A 208 9.59 -22.94 -17.96
C MET A 208 10.10 -22.84 -19.41
N PHE A 209 11.42 -22.74 -19.61
CA PHE A 209 12.04 -22.71 -20.93
C PHE A 209 11.78 -23.99 -21.72
N LYS A 210 11.97 -25.16 -21.11
CA LYS A 210 11.63 -26.47 -21.73
C LYS A 210 10.17 -26.55 -22.18
N LYS A 211 9.26 -25.93 -21.42
CA LYS A 211 7.82 -25.89 -21.72
C LYS A 211 7.43 -24.76 -22.69
N GLY A 212 8.40 -24.03 -23.24
CA GLY A 212 8.16 -22.92 -24.17
C GLY A 212 7.45 -21.71 -23.53
N LYS A 213 7.50 -21.58 -22.20
CA LYS A 213 6.83 -20.51 -21.45
C LYS A 213 7.71 -19.27 -21.21
N ILE A 214 9.00 -19.36 -21.53
CA ILE A 214 9.91 -18.20 -21.50
C ILE A 214 10.07 -17.68 -22.91
N VAL A 215 9.77 -16.39 -23.07
CA VAL A 215 10.09 -15.65 -24.28
C VAL A 215 11.48 -15.05 -24.10
N LEU A 216 12.37 -15.30 -25.06
CA LEU A 216 13.70 -14.69 -25.03
C LEU A 216 13.59 -13.18 -25.27
N PRO A 217 14.45 -12.34 -24.66
CA PRO A 217 14.35 -10.88 -24.75
C PRO A 217 14.30 -10.32 -26.18
N TRP A 218 14.95 -10.99 -27.14
CA TRP A 218 14.98 -10.62 -28.56
C TRP A 218 13.64 -10.83 -29.29
N ASN A 219 12.81 -11.73 -28.76
CA ASN A 219 11.55 -12.15 -29.37
C ASN A 219 10.33 -11.67 -28.58
N MET A 220 10.51 -10.73 -27.64
CA MET A 220 9.40 -10.22 -26.83
C MET A 220 8.34 -9.54 -27.71
N PRO A 221 7.08 -10.00 -27.68
CA PRO A 221 6.03 -9.39 -28.45
C PRO A 221 5.77 -7.96 -27.96
N LYS A 222 5.30 -7.11 -28.87
CA LYS A 222 4.87 -5.76 -28.55
C LYS A 222 3.35 -5.67 -28.63
N SER A 223 2.76 -4.90 -27.73
CA SER A 223 1.33 -4.57 -27.82
C SER A 223 1.04 -3.80 -29.11
N LYS A 224 -0.13 -4.06 -29.70
CA LYS A 224 -0.58 -3.41 -30.94
C LYS A 224 -0.70 -1.89 -30.80
N ASN A 225 -1.06 -1.41 -29.60
CA ASN A 225 -1.28 0.02 -29.31
C ASN A 225 -0.16 0.61 -28.43
N LEU A 226 1.10 0.22 -28.70
CA LEU A 226 2.23 0.65 -27.88
C LEU A 226 2.34 2.17 -27.73
N ASP A 227 2.09 2.93 -28.80
CA ASP A 227 2.17 4.40 -28.78
C ASP A 227 1.14 5.02 -27.83
N GLU A 228 -0.07 4.47 -27.76
CA GLU A 228 -1.12 4.92 -26.83
C GLU A 228 -0.73 4.59 -25.39
N ILE A 229 -0.21 3.38 -25.15
CA ILE A 229 0.27 2.97 -23.84
C ILE A 229 1.40 3.89 -23.36
N GLN A 230 2.34 4.23 -24.25
CA GLN A 230 3.43 5.15 -23.93
C GLN A 230 2.94 6.57 -23.63
N LYS A 231 1.93 7.06 -24.35
CA LYS A 231 1.27 8.35 -24.05
C LYS A 231 0.60 8.32 -22.69
N LEU A 232 -0.15 7.27 -22.38
CA LEU A 232 -0.78 7.07 -21.07
C LEU A 232 0.25 7.05 -19.95
N ILE A 233 1.32 6.27 -20.09
CA ILE A 233 2.40 6.26 -19.09
C ILE A 233 2.99 7.66 -18.92
N LYS A 234 3.18 8.43 -20.01
CA LYS A 234 3.71 9.78 -19.93
C LYS A 234 2.77 10.76 -19.23
N SER A 235 1.45 10.64 -19.44
CA SER A 235 0.45 11.51 -18.80
C SER A 235 0.14 11.12 -17.36
N SER A 236 0.19 9.83 -17.04
CA SER A 236 -0.22 9.28 -15.74
C SER A 236 0.93 9.11 -14.75
N SER A 237 2.17 9.16 -15.24
CA SER A 237 3.36 9.03 -14.40
C SER A 237 3.57 10.29 -13.57
N THR A 238 3.08 10.29 -12.33
CA THR A 238 3.34 11.35 -11.34
C THR A 238 4.79 11.34 -10.84
N VAL A 239 5.44 10.18 -10.91
CA VAL A 239 6.79 9.95 -10.36
C VAL A 239 7.87 9.92 -11.44
N LYS A 240 8.91 10.75 -11.27
CA LYS A 240 10.19 10.64 -11.99
C LYS A 240 11.17 9.85 -11.13
N PHE A 241 11.72 8.79 -11.69
CA PHE A 241 12.81 7.99 -11.11
C PHE A 241 14.11 8.37 -11.79
#